data_AF-A0A3B0PY30-F1
#
_entry.id   AF-A0A3B0PY30-F1
#
_cell.length_a   1.000
_cell.length_b   1.000
_cell.length_c   1.000
_cell.angle_alpha   90.00
_cell.angle_beta   90.00
_cell.angle_gamma   90.00
#
_symmetry.space_group_name_H-M   'P 1'
#
loop_
_entity.id
_entity.type
_entity.pdbx_description
1 polymer ?
#
loop_
_entity_poly.entity_id
_entity_poly.type
_entity_poly.pdbx_seq_one_letter_code
_entity_poly.pdbx_strand_id
1 'polypeptide(L)'
;MGTHTHVQTNDDHVLPNGTCYITDVGMTGPINSAIGARVDEVKNKILKPDSKDRFYISGNNTQINAVIVKLYKDGLKTNKNTIEKINLFNLKIY
;
A
#
# COMPACT_ATOMS: atom_id res chain seq x y z
N MET A 1 -10.59 4.28 2.90
CA MET A 1 -9.44 3.56 2.33
C MET A 1 -8.26 3.86 3.23
N GLY A 2 -7.65 2.87 3.89
CA GLY A 2 -6.45 3.10 4.70
C GLY A 2 -5.16 3.07 3.86
N THR A 3 -4.00 3.29 4.48
CA THR A 3 -2.72 3.53 3.76
C THR A 3 -1.44 3.16 4.51
N HIS A 4 -1.32 3.57 5.77
CA HIS A 4 -0.06 3.67 6.51
C HIS A 4 0.84 2.42 6.52
N THR A 5 0.26 1.22 6.43
CA THR A 5 1.00 -0.03 6.68
C THR A 5 1.92 -0.44 5.53
N HIS A 6 1.82 0.24 4.38
CA HIS A 6 2.62 -0.01 3.18
C HIS A 6 2.40 -1.39 2.53
N VAL A 7 1.43 -2.18 3.02
CA VAL A 7 1.09 -3.50 2.49
C VAL A 7 -0.35 -3.48 2.00
N GLN A 8 -0.56 -3.68 0.70
CA GLN A 8 -1.90 -3.72 0.13
C GLN A 8 -2.68 -4.93 0.68
N THR A 9 -3.89 -4.67 1.16
CA THR A 9 -4.78 -5.68 1.76
C THR A 9 -5.72 -6.32 0.73
N ASN A 10 -6.20 -7.54 1.04
CA ASN A 10 -7.12 -8.29 0.17
C ASN A 10 -8.59 -8.27 0.62
N ASP A 11 -9.00 -7.15 1.21
CA ASP A 11 -10.33 -6.95 1.78
C ASP A 11 -11.09 -5.79 1.13
N ASP A 12 -10.76 -5.44 -0.12
CA ASP A 12 -11.50 -4.42 -0.85
C ASP A 12 -12.92 -4.91 -1.18
N HIS A 13 -13.92 -4.14 -0.79
CA HIS A 13 -15.32 -4.44 -1.06
C HIS A 13 -16.20 -3.19 -0.92
N VAL A 14 -17.47 -3.33 -1.30
CA VAL A 14 -18.50 -2.33 -1.08
C VAL A 14 -19.28 -2.72 0.18
N LEU A 15 -19.35 -1.81 1.14
CA LEU A 15 -20.11 -1.99 2.38
C LEU A 15 -21.63 -1.97 2.12
N PRO A 16 -22.47 -2.45 3.07
CA PRO A 16 -23.92 -2.55 2.85
C PRO A 16 -24.64 -1.27 2.37
N ASN A 17 -24.09 -0.09 2.68
CA ASN A 17 -24.63 1.22 2.28
C ASN A 17 -23.83 1.89 1.13
N GLY A 18 -23.20 1.08 0.28
CA GLY A 18 -22.57 1.51 -0.97
C GLY A 18 -21.22 2.23 -0.83
N THR A 19 -20.66 2.28 0.37
CA THR A 19 -19.32 2.85 0.62
C THR A 19 -18.24 1.85 0.23
N CYS A 20 -17.31 2.25 -0.65
CA CYS A 20 -16.13 1.45 -0.96
C CYS A 20 -15.14 1.45 0.21
N TYR A 21 -14.60 0.27 0.54
CA TYR A 21 -13.71 0.05 1.66
C TYR A 21 -12.50 -0.79 1.25
N ILE A 22 -11.37 -0.53 1.89
CA ILE A 22 -10.14 -1.36 1.91
C ILE A 22 -9.37 -0.96 3.18
N THR A 23 -8.82 -1.94 3.90
CA THR A 23 -8.05 -1.67 5.14
C THR A 23 -6.81 -0.85 4.84
N ASP A 24 -6.09 -1.21 3.79
CA ASP A 24 -4.88 -0.51 3.36
C ASP A 24 -4.65 -0.63 1.85
N VAL A 25 -4.47 0.51 1.18
CA VAL A 25 -4.19 0.61 -0.25
C VAL A 25 -2.80 0.07 -0.61
N GLY A 26 -1.86 0.08 0.34
CA GLY A 26 -0.46 -0.29 0.13
C GLY A 26 0.44 0.90 -0.19
N MET A 27 1.64 0.61 -0.68
CA MET A 27 2.69 1.60 -0.94
C MET A 27 2.99 1.73 -2.43
N THR A 28 3.34 2.93 -2.86
CA THR A 28 4.10 3.15 -4.10
C THR A 28 5.55 3.46 -3.73
N GLY A 29 6.47 2.56 -4.05
CA GLY A 29 7.84 2.62 -3.55
C GLY A 29 8.62 1.32 -3.76
N PRO A 30 9.78 1.13 -3.11
CA PRO A 30 10.64 -0.04 -3.33
C PRO A 30 9.96 -1.36 -2.93
N ILE A 31 9.88 -2.34 -3.85
CA ILE A 31 9.19 -3.62 -3.60
C ILE A 31 9.98 -4.55 -2.66
N ASN A 32 11.26 -4.75 -2.95
CA ASN A 32 12.13 -5.64 -2.19
C ASN A 32 12.76 -4.85 -1.03
N SER A 33 11.94 -4.38 -0.10
CA SER A 33 12.37 -3.50 0.98
C SER A 33 11.63 -3.81 2.27
N ALA A 34 12.13 -3.30 3.39
CA ALA A 34 11.41 -3.33 4.64
C ALA A 34 10.62 -2.02 4.78
N ILE A 35 9.36 -2.01 4.33
CA ILE A 35 8.44 -0.85 4.42
C ILE A 35 9.03 0.39 3.70
N GLY A 36 9.83 0.19 2.65
CA GLY A 36 10.51 1.24 1.87
C GLY A 36 11.98 1.47 2.25
N ALA A 37 12.43 0.98 3.41
CA ALA A 37 13.81 1.10 3.87
C ALA A 37 14.67 -0.09 3.43
N ARG A 38 16.01 0.10 3.45
CA ARG A 38 16.96 -0.99 3.21
C ARG A 38 16.85 -2.06 4.30
N VAL A 39 16.78 -3.31 3.86
CA VAL A 39 16.53 -4.47 4.74
C VAL A 39 17.61 -4.61 5.82
N ASP A 40 18.88 -4.39 5.47
CA ASP A 40 20.00 -4.56 6.41
C ASP A 40 19.94 -3.56 7.58
N GLU A 41 19.52 -2.33 7.32
CA GLU A 41 19.42 -1.29 8.35
C GLU A 41 18.27 -1.60 9.32
N VAL A 42 17.11 -2.02 8.79
CA VAL A 42 15.97 -2.47 9.61
C VAL A 42 16.34 -3.70 10.44
N LYS A 43 17.02 -4.67 9.81
CA LYS A 43 17.53 -5.87 10.51
C LYS A 43 18.50 -5.50 11.63
N ASN A 44 19.45 -4.60 11.36
CA ASN A 44 20.41 -4.14 12.37
C ASN A 44 19.70 -3.47 13.54
N LYS A 45 18.70 -2.62 13.28
CA LYS A 45 17.91 -1.96 14.33
C LYS A 45 17.12 -2.96 15.18
N ILE A 46 16.56 -4.02 14.58
CA ILE A 46 15.85 -5.08 15.32
C ILE A 46 16.81 -5.85 16.23
N LEU A 47 18.00 -6.22 15.73
CA LEU A 47 19.01 -6.98 16.49
C LEU A 47 19.73 -6.13 17.53
N LYS A 48 19.87 -4.83 17.29
CA LYS A 48 20.53 -3.84 18.17
C LYS A 48 19.62 -2.62 18.33
N PRO A 49 18.58 -2.70 19.19
CA PRO A 49 17.61 -1.62 19.35
C PRO A 49 18.23 -0.27 19.73
N ASP A 50 19.34 -0.28 20.45
CA ASP A 50 20.06 0.93 20.87
C ASP A 50 20.94 1.55 19.78
N SER A 51 21.06 0.92 18.59
CA SER A 51 21.86 1.48 17.50
C SER A 51 21.27 2.81 17.01
N LYS A 52 22.15 3.77 16.69
CA LYS A 52 21.76 5.09 16.15
C LYS A 52 21.78 5.11 14.63
N ASP A 53 21.75 3.92 14.01
CA ASP A 53 21.77 3.78 12.56
C ASP A 53 20.53 4.44 11.95
N ARG A 54 20.72 5.15 10.84
CA ARG A 54 19.62 5.78 10.11
C ARG A 54 19.06 4.79 9.10
N PHE A 55 17.76 4.90 8.85
CA PHE A 55 17.13 4.23 7.73
C PHE A 55 17.27 5.07 6.45
N TYR A 56 17.72 4.43 5.40
CA TYR A 56 17.81 4.95 4.05
C TYR A 56 16.80 4.24 3.16
N ILE A 57 16.30 4.99 2.16
CA ILE A 57 15.37 4.46 1.16
C ILE A 57 16.09 3.35 0.36
N SER A 58 15.38 2.24 0.14
CA SER A 58 15.90 1.16 -0.68
C SER A 58 16.00 1.59 -2.15
N GLY A 59 17.14 1.30 -2.80
CA GLY A 59 17.37 1.57 -4.22
C GLY A 59 16.82 0.49 -5.16
N ASN A 60 16.03 -0.45 -4.64
CA ASN A 60 15.46 -1.54 -5.43
C ASN A 60 14.36 -1.05 -6.38
N ASN A 61 14.02 -1.88 -7.36
CA ASN A 61 12.85 -1.67 -8.22
C ASN A 61 11.60 -1.37 -7.38
N THR A 62 10.64 -0.68 -7.99
CA THR A 62 9.45 -0.24 -7.30
C THR A 62 8.21 -1.06 -7.63
N GLN A 63 7.22 -0.87 -6.77
CA GLN A 63 5.85 -1.27 -6.93
C GLN A 63 4.95 -0.04 -6.96
N ILE A 64 3.77 -0.18 -7.56
CA ILE A 64 2.65 0.74 -7.43
C ILE A 64 1.48 -0.05 -6.88
N ASN A 65 1.00 0.37 -5.71
CA ASN A 65 -0.30 -0.03 -5.20
C ASN A 65 -1.26 1.16 -5.27
N ALA A 66 -2.43 0.92 -5.84
CA ALA A 66 -3.49 1.92 -5.95
C ALA A 66 -4.87 1.24 -5.95
N VAL A 67 -5.91 2.05 -5.99
CA VAL A 67 -7.31 1.61 -6.09
C VAL A 67 -8.05 2.49 -7.07
N ILE A 68 -8.78 1.89 -7.99
CA ILE A 68 -9.75 2.55 -8.85
C ILE A 68 -11.09 2.49 -8.14
N VAL A 69 -11.69 3.65 -7.89
CA VAL A 69 -13.04 3.75 -7.35
C VAL A 69 -13.94 4.38 -8.40
N LYS A 70 -15.01 3.68 -8.78
CA LYS A 70 -16.04 4.20 -9.66
C LYS A 70 -17.26 4.58 -8.83
N LEU A 71 -17.57 5.87 -8.83
CA LEU A 71 -18.69 6.44 -8.08
C LEU A 71 -19.88 6.75 -9.00
N TYR A 72 -21.08 6.52 -8.50
CA TYR A 72 -22.33 6.83 -9.19
C TYR A 72 -23.13 7.84 -8.36
N LYS A 73 -23.90 8.70 -9.03
CA LYS A 73 -24.70 9.77 -8.37
C LYS A 73 -25.57 9.23 -7.23
N ASP A 74 -26.24 8.10 -7.44
CA ASP A 74 -27.06 7.41 -6.43
C ASP A 74 -26.37 6.15 -5.88
N GLY A 75 -25.04 6.07 -5.99
CA GLY A 75 -24.25 4.87 -5.75
C GLY A 75 -24.34 4.32 -4.32
N LEU A 76 -24.49 5.20 -3.32
CA LEU A 76 -24.69 4.81 -1.92
C LEU A 76 -26.05 4.11 -1.70
N LYS A 77 -27.10 4.56 -2.39
CA LYS A 77 -28.45 3.99 -2.29
C LYS A 77 -28.62 2.74 -3.14
N THR A 78 -27.90 2.67 -4.25
CA THR A 78 -28.08 1.64 -5.29
C THR A 78 -27.02 0.55 -5.24
N ASN A 79 -26.02 0.65 -4.35
CA ASN A 79 -24.86 -0.24 -4.29
C ASN A 79 -24.14 -0.40 -5.64
N LYS A 80 -24.16 0.65 -6.47
CA LYS A 80 -23.53 0.65 -7.80
C LYS A 80 -22.05 1.03 -7.77
N ASN A 81 -21.58 1.65 -6.69
CA ASN A 81 -20.16 2.00 -6.56
C ASN A 81 -19.30 0.74 -6.67
N THR A 82 -18.10 0.87 -7.22
CA THR A 82 -17.16 -0.25 -7.32
C THR A 82 -15.78 0.20 -6.85
N ILE A 83 -15.00 -0.77 -6.39
CA ILE A 83 -13.60 -0.61 -6.02
C ILE A 83 -12.82 -1.75 -6.67
N GLU A 84 -11.67 -1.43 -7.24
CA GLU A 84 -10.75 -2.40 -7.84
C GLU A 84 -9.33 -2.00 -7.46
N LYS A 85 -8.54 -2.94 -6.97
CA LYS A 85 -7.13 -2.68 -6.64
C LYS A 85 -6.24 -2.79 -7.87
N ILE A 86 -5.23 -1.93 -7.90
CA ILE A 86 -4.09 -2.02 -8.79
C ILE A 86 -2.89 -2.50 -7.97
N ASN A 87 -2.20 -3.50 -8.50
CA ASN A 87 -0.93 -3.98 -7.97
C ASN A 87 0.06 -4.22 -9.10
N LEU A 88 1.05 -3.34 -9.22
CA LEU A 88 2.11 -3.42 -10.24
C LEU A 88 3.46 -3.56 -9.55
N PHE A 89 4.32 -4.42 -10.09
CA PHE A 89 5.60 -4.79 -9.49
C PHE A 89 6.76 -4.65 -10.48
N ASN A 90 7.99 -4.58 -9.93
CA ASN A 90 9.24 -4.55 -10.70
C ASN A 90 9.38 -3.40 -11.70
N LEU A 91 8.85 -2.22 -11.33
CA LEU A 91 8.99 -1.01 -12.11
C LEU A 91 10.40 -0.43 -11.92
N LYS A 92 11.07 -0.09 -13.03
CA LYS A 92 12.35 0.61 -12.98
C LYS A 92 12.10 2.11 -12.85
N ILE A 93 12.75 2.74 -11.88
CA ILE A 93 12.87 4.21 -11.84
C ILE A 93 14.11 4.57 -12.66
N TYR A 94 13.93 5.41 -13.68
CA TYR A 94 15.01 5.97 -14.49
C TYR A 94 15.55 7.25 -13.85
#